data_AF-A0A9P7DRR6-F1
#
_entry.id   AF-A0A9P7DRR6-F1
#
_cell.length_a   1.000
_cell.length_b   1.000
_cell.length_c   1.000
_cell.angle_alpha   90.00
_cell.angle_beta   90.00
_cell.angle_gamma   90.00
#
_symmetry.space_group_name_H-M   'P 1'
#
loop_
_entity.id
_entity.type
_entity.pdbx_description
1 polymer ?
#
loop_
_entity_poly.entity_id
_entity_poly.type
_entity_poly.pdbx_seq_one_letter_code
_entity_poly.pdbx_strand_id
1 'polypeptide(L)' 'ITKAKFHFLLHLPAFIRHFGPVILFSTERFESFNHIFCLSSIYSNCQAPSRDTCHTFGGFDVVKHIVTGGFWCNLKTR' A
#
# COMPACT_ATOMS: atom_id res chain seq x y z
N ILE A 1 -20.13 -22.32 17.85
CA ILE A 1 -19.50 -21.28 17.00
C ILE A 1 -18.81 -21.98 15.84
N THR A 2 -19.45 -22.09 14.67
CA THR A 2 -18.98 -22.90 13.53
C THR A 2 -18.37 -22.09 12.38
N LYS A 3 -18.46 -20.75 12.43
CA LYS A 3 -17.81 -19.87 11.45
C LYS A 3 -16.75 -18.98 12.11
N ALA A 4 -15.48 -19.30 11.84
CA ALA A 4 -14.31 -18.57 12.36
C ALA A 4 -14.35 -17.06 12.07
N LYS A 5 -14.86 -16.66 10.89
CA LYS A 5 -14.95 -15.23 10.49
C LYS A 5 -15.86 -14.40 11.40
N PHE A 6 -16.93 -14.98 11.95
CA PHE A 6 -17.81 -14.26 12.89
C PHE A 6 -17.23 -14.22 14.30
N HIS A 7 -16.43 -15.21 14.68
CA HIS A 7 -15.73 -15.20 15.96
C HIS A 7 -14.72 -14.04 16.06
N PHE A 8 -14.11 -13.65 14.94
CA PHE A 8 -13.21 -12.49 14.89
C PHE A 8 -13.88 -11.19 15.34
N LEU A 9 -15.17 -11.00 15.05
CA LEU A 9 -15.92 -9.79 15.42
C LEU A 9 -16.06 -9.63 16.94
N LEU A 10 -16.07 -10.71 17.71
CA LEU A 10 -16.10 -10.66 19.18
C LEU A 10 -14.81 -10.07 19.76
N HIS A 11 -13.67 -10.32 19.11
CA HIS A 11 -12.36 -9.80 19.55
C HIS A 11 -12.04 -8.43 18.99
N LEU A 12 -12.85 -7.93 18.06
CA LEU A 12 -12.64 -6.65 17.38
C LEU A 12 -12.44 -5.48 18.36
N PRO A 13 -13.23 -5.32 19.47
CA PRO A 13 -12.99 -4.24 20.43
C PRO A 13 -11.63 -4.31 21.13
N ALA A 14 -11.14 -5.53 21.41
CA ALA A 14 -9.81 -5.74 21.99
C ALA A 14 -8.71 -5.37 21.00
N PHE A 15 -8.87 -5.75 19.72
CA PHE A 15 -7.93 -5.38 18.67
C PHE A 15 -7.91 -3.89 18.39
N ILE A 16 -9.07 -3.21 18.40
CA ILE A 16 -9.12 -1.76 18.21
C ILE A 16 -8.33 -1.04 19.32
N ARG A 17 -8.48 -1.50 20.56
CA ARG A 17 -7.76 -0.92 21.71
C ARG A 17 -6.24 -1.11 21.62
N HIS A 18 -5.79 -2.24 21.09
CA HIS A 18 -4.36 -2.58 21.08
C HIS A 18 -3.64 -2.05 19.84
N PHE A 19 -4.30 -2.06 18.68
CA PHE A 19 -3.68 -1.80 17.38
C PHE A 19 -4.25 -0.60 16.64
N GLY A 20 -5.33 0.01 17.14
CA GLY A 20 -5.98 1.16 16.52
C GLY A 20 -7.12 0.79 15.57
N PRO A 21 -7.56 1.74 14.72
CA PRO A 21 -8.81 1.65 13.99
C PRO A 21 -8.93 0.41 13.09
N VAL A 22 -10.12 -0.18 13.02
CA VAL A 22 -10.42 -1.38 12.20
C VAL A 22 -10.07 -1.19 10.72
N ILE A 23 -10.11 0.03 10.21
CA ILE A 23 -9.79 0.32 8.82
C ILE A 23 -8.35 -0.08 8.44
N LEU A 24 -7.44 -0.10 9.41
CA LEU A 24 -6.05 -0.56 9.21
C LEU A 24 -5.96 -2.08 8.99
N PHE A 25 -6.99 -2.82 9.40
CA PHE A 25 -7.14 -4.26 9.21
C PHE A 25 -7.97 -4.67 8.01
N SER A 26 -8.55 -3.69 7.29
CA SER A 26 -9.35 -3.99 6.10
C SER A 26 -8.43 -4.54 5.01
N THR A 27 -8.58 -5.82 4.68
CA THR A 27 -7.84 -6.43 3.56
C THR A 27 -8.29 -5.85 2.22
N GLU A 28 -9.49 -5.28 2.15
CA GLU A 28 -10.07 -4.70 0.93
C GLU A 28 -9.15 -3.65 0.28
N ARG A 29 -8.51 -2.80 1.09
CA ARG A 29 -7.58 -1.80 0.56
C ARG A 29 -6.35 -2.46 -0.07
N PHE A 30 -5.81 -3.49 0.58
CA PHE A 30 -4.68 -4.25 0.06
C PHE A 30 -5.05 -5.06 -1.18
N GLU A 31 -6.23 -5.67 -1.18
CA GLU A 31 -6.77 -6.43 -2.32
C GLU A 31 -7.01 -5.52 -3.53
N SER A 32 -7.58 -4.32 -3.33
CA SER A 32 -7.76 -3.33 -4.39
C SER A 32 -6.42 -2.85 -4.97
N PHE A 33 -5.37 -2.79 -4.15
CA PHE A 33 -4.03 -2.39 -4.60
C PHE A 33 -3.35 -3.46 -5.46
N ASN A 34 -3.69 -4.74 -5.26
CA ASN A 34 -3.16 -5.83 -6.08
C ASN A 34 -3.51 -5.63 -7.57
N HIS A 35 -4.66 -5.04 -7.88
CA HIS A 35 -5.02 -4.70 -9.24
C HIS A 35 -4.03 -3.68 -9.86
N ILE A 36 -3.60 -2.67 -9.10
CA ILE A 36 -2.62 -1.68 -9.56
C ILE A 36 -1.27 -2.34 -9.85
N PHE A 37 -0.84 -3.28 -9.00
CA PHE A 37 0.37 -4.08 -9.21
C PHE A 37 0.28 -4.96 -10.47
N CYS A 38 -0.88 -5.57 -10.72
CA CYS A 38 -1.10 -6.30 -11.97
C CYS A 38 -1.00 -5.38 -13.19
N LEU A 39 -1.60 -4.18 -13.14
CA LEU A 39 -1.53 -3.22 -14.25
C LEU A 39 -0.09 -2.76 -14.54
N SER A 40 0.74 -2.53 -13.52
CA SER A 40 2.14 -2.17 -13.75
C SER A 40 2.92 -3.27 -14.46
N SER A 41 2.53 -4.54 -14.26
CA SER A 41 3.12 -5.67 -14.97
C SER A 41 2.60 -5.80 -16.39
N ILE A 42 1.27 -5.70 -16.60
CA ILE A 42 0.61 -5.83 -17.92
C ILE A 42 1.09 -4.77 -18.91
N TYR A 43 1.27 -3.52 -18.44
CA TYR A 43 1.69 -2.39 -19.28
C TYR A 43 3.22 -2.18 -19.30
N SER A 44 4.00 -3.12 -18.77
CA SER A 44 5.45 -3.11 -18.89
C SER A 44 5.91 -3.71 -20.22
N ASN A 45 7.19 -3.55 -20.56
CA ASN A 45 7.78 -4.26 -21.71
C ASN A 45 8.01 -5.76 -21.44
N CYS A 46 7.68 -6.22 -20.22
CA CYS A 46 7.78 -7.60 -19.73
C CYS A 46 9.18 -8.22 -19.78
N GLN A 47 10.24 -7.43 -20.03
CA GLN A 47 11.61 -7.93 -20.05
C GLN A 47 12.17 -8.13 -18.63
N ALA A 48 11.77 -7.25 -17.70
CA ALA A 48 12.15 -7.35 -16.30
C ALA A 48 11.01 -6.85 -15.39
N PRO A 49 9.95 -7.64 -15.19
CA PRO A 49 8.73 -7.19 -14.51
C PRO A 49 8.95 -6.61 -13.11
N SER A 50 9.91 -7.16 -12.35
CA SER A 50 10.28 -6.65 -11.02
C SER A 50 10.90 -5.26 -11.09
N ARG A 51 11.78 -5.03 -12.06
CA ARG A 51 12.43 -3.74 -12.31
C ARG A 51 11.41 -2.72 -12.80
N ASP A 52 10.58 -3.09 -13.76
CA ASP A 52 9.58 -2.19 -14.36
C ASP A 52 8.53 -1.76 -13.32
N THR A 53 8.10 -2.71 -12.50
CA THR A 53 7.19 -2.44 -11.39
C THR A 53 7.85 -1.54 -10.34
N CYS A 54 9.12 -1.79 -9.98
CA CYS A 54 9.87 -0.93 -9.07
C CYS A 54 9.99 0.50 -9.58
N HIS A 55 10.31 0.70 -10.86
CA HIS A 55 10.36 2.03 -11.47
C HIS A 55 8.99 2.73 -11.45
N THR A 56 7.92 2.01 -11.76
CA THR A 56 6.55 2.55 -11.75
C THR A 56 6.15 3.02 -10.34
N PHE A 57 6.37 2.18 -9.32
CA PHE A 57 6.10 2.55 -7.93
C PHE A 57 7.02 3.64 -7.40
N GLY A 58 8.29 3.67 -7.83
CA GLY A 58 9.19 4.79 -7.54
C GLY A 58 8.65 6.12 -8.06
N GLY A 59 8.07 6.11 -9.28
CA GLY A 59 7.37 7.28 -9.82
C GLY A 59 6.16 7.70 -8.99
N PHE A 60 5.32 6.75 -8.56
CA PHE A 60 4.20 7.05 -7.67
C PHE A 60 4.64 7.63 -6.33
N ASP A 61 5.74 7.13 -5.75
CA ASP A 61 6.28 7.65 -4.50
C ASP A 61 6.82 9.07 -4.65
N VAL A 62 7.46 9.40 -5.78
CA VAL A 62 7.89 10.76 -6.11
C VAL A 62 6.69 11.70 -6.22
N VAL A 63 5.65 11.31 -6.96
CA VAL A 63 4.42 12.13 -7.10
C VAL A 63 3.77 12.35 -5.74
N LYS A 64 3.63 11.29 -4.94
CA LYS A 64 3.10 11.36 -3.57
C LYS A 64 3.90 12.35 -2.73
N HIS A 65 5.23 12.24 -2.73
CA HIS A 65 6.12 13.14 -1.99
C HIS A 65 5.88 14.60 -2.36
N ILE A 66 5.86 14.92 -3.65
CA ILE A 66 5.63 16.29 -4.16
C ILE A 66 4.24 16.81 -3.73
N VAL A 67 3.18 16.02 -3.96
CA VAL A 67 1.80 16.43 -3.66
C VAL A 67 1.58 16.64 -2.16
N THR A 68 2.27 15.88 -1.31
CA THR A 68 2.24 16.06 0.15
C THR A 68 3.08 17.24 0.66
N GLY A 69 3.72 18.01 -0.23
CA GLY A 69 4.58 19.14 0.14
C GLY A 69 6.01 18.74 0.53
N GLY A 70 6.43 17.52 0.19
CA GLY A 70 7.80 17.05 0.38
C GLY A 70 8.79 17.77 -0.54
N PHE A 71 10.01 17.96 -0.05
CA PHE A 71 11.11 18.54 -0.82
C PHE A 71 12.39 17.71 -0.64
N TRP A 72 13.35 17.88 -1.54
CA TRP A 72 14.66 17.24 -1.44
C TRP A 72 15.70 18.29 -1.07
N CYS A 73 16.39 18.11 0.06
CA CYS A 73 17.52 18.94 0.45
C CYS A 73 18.72 18.62 -0.45
N ASN A 74 19.14 19.59 -1.27
CA ASN A 74 20.44 19.51 -1.92
C ASN A 74 21.53 20.04 -0.98
N LEU A 75 22.40 19.15 -0.51
CA LEU A 75 23.52 19.50 0.39
C LEU A 75 24.61 20.34 -0.28
N LYS A 76 24.66 20.40 -1.62
CA LYS A 76 25.65 21.19 -2.38
C LYS A 76 25.20 22.63 -2.65
N THR A 77 23.95 22.97 -2.36
CA THR A 77 23.37 24.30 -2.59
C THR A 77 23.20 25.08 -1.27
N ARG A 78 23.91 24.67 -0.21
CA ARG A 78 24.01 25.36 1.08
C ARG A 78 25.43 25.84 1.33
#